data_AF-A0A147KHK9-F1
#
_entry.id   AF-A0A147KHK9-F1
#
_cell.length_a   1.000
_cell.length_b   1.000
_cell.length_c   1.000
_cell.angle_alpha   90.00
_cell.angle_beta   90.00
_cell.angle_gamma   90.00
#
_symmetry.space_group_name_H-M   'P 1'
#
loop_
_entity.id
_entity.type
_entity.pdbx_description
1 polymer ?
#
loop_
_entity_poly.entity_id
_entity_poly.type
_entity_poly.pdbx_seq_one_letter_code
_entity_poly.pdbx_strand_id
1 'polypeptide(L)'
;MAGSALLAAACTPAAGGGAAPAAAPPPVGARFDYQLGGAYDPGEGVAVVVRDSTAQPARGRYSVCYVNGFQTQPQERDRWLRDHPDLLLRDGSGEVLVDPAWPDEMLLDTSTPQRRTRVVEAVAGTVEECAAKGFDAVEFDNLDSYTRSGGALTAEDNAETARRYVDLAHGLGLAAAQKNTAELAEVGRTEIGFDFAIVEECARYAECAQYTRVYGDRVLDVEYADGPAPSFEEVCADADTPASTVLRDRELLPADAAGHVRDHC
;
A
#
# COMPACT_ATOMS: atom_id res chain seq x y z
N MET A 1 -64.04 31.92 -26.36
CA MET A 1 -62.98 32.18 -25.37
C MET A 1 -61.98 31.06 -25.49
N ALA A 2 -60.84 31.31 -26.14
CA ALA A 2 -59.75 30.34 -26.29
C ALA A 2 -58.68 30.68 -25.25
N GLY A 3 -58.42 29.77 -24.31
CA GLY A 3 -57.36 29.91 -23.32
C GLY A 3 -56.09 29.22 -23.81
N SER A 4 -55.08 30.00 -24.16
CA SER A 4 -53.72 29.52 -24.42
C SER A 4 -52.99 29.30 -23.10
N ALA A 5 -52.65 28.05 -22.80
CA ALA A 5 -51.76 27.70 -21.70
C ALA A 5 -50.30 27.77 -22.18
N LEU A 6 -49.52 28.71 -21.64
CA LEU A 6 -48.07 28.74 -21.80
C LEU A 6 -47.42 27.69 -20.89
N LEU A 7 -46.76 26.70 -21.48
CA LEU A 7 -45.84 25.81 -20.78
C LEU A 7 -44.50 26.51 -20.61
N ALA A 8 -44.18 26.93 -19.38
CA ALA A 8 -42.84 27.40 -19.03
C ALA A 8 -41.92 26.18 -18.88
N ALA A 9 -40.93 26.06 -19.78
CA ALA A 9 -39.85 25.10 -19.67
C ALA A 9 -38.91 25.55 -18.54
N ALA A 10 -38.89 24.81 -17.43
CA ALA A 10 -37.94 25.01 -16.35
C ALA A 10 -36.60 24.39 -16.74
N CYS A 11 -35.60 25.23 -17.01
CA CYS A 11 -34.20 24.80 -17.08
C CYS A 11 -33.71 24.51 -15.65
N THR A 12 -33.58 23.24 -15.29
CA THR A 12 -32.84 22.82 -14.10
C THR A 12 -31.34 23.03 -14.35
N PRO A 13 -30.62 23.77 -13.49
CA PRO A 13 -29.18 23.87 -13.60
C PRO A 13 -28.56 22.51 -13.26
N ALA A 14 -27.65 22.04 -14.12
CA ALA A 14 -26.85 20.86 -13.86
C ALA A 14 -26.05 21.08 -12.58
N ALA A 15 -26.26 20.22 -11.58
CA ALA A 15 -25.45 20.18 -10.37
C ALA A 15 -24.01 19.88 -10.79
N GLY A 16 -23.09 20.81 -10.50
CA GLY A 16 -21.66 20.61 -10.68
C GLY A 16 -21.24 19.38 -9.90
N GLY A 17 -20.50 18.47 -10.56
CA GLY A 17 -19.86 17.34 -9.89
C GLY A 17 -18.94 17.87 -8.80
N GLY A 18 -19.32 17.65 -7.54
CA GLY A 18 -18.41 17.88 -6.43
C GLY A 18 -17.17 17.03 -6.65
N ALA A 19 -15.99 17.66 -6.58
CA ALA A 19 -14.75 16.92 -6.51
C ALA A 19 -14.88 15.88 -5.39
N ALA A 20 -14.44 14.65 -5.65
CA ALA A 20 -14.35 13.65 -4.59
C ALA A 20 -13.56 14.26 -3.42
N PRO A 21 -14.01 14.08 -2.16
CA PRO A 21 -13.24 14.56 -1.02
C PRO A 21 -11.81 14.01 -1.13
N ALA A 22 -10.84 14.88 -0.88
CA ALA A 22 -9.43 14.50 -0.92
C ALA A 22 -9.21 13.31 0.04
N ALA A 23 -8.44 12.34 -0.43
CA ALA A 23 -8.04 11.19 0.37
C ALA A 23 -7.40 11.66 1.68
N ALA A 24 -7.91 11.20 2.81
CA ALA A 24 -7.41 11.57 4.12
C ALA A 24 -6.40 10.51 4.60
N PRO A 25 -5.19 10.89 5.05
CA PRO A 25 -4.26 9.94 5.68
C PRO A 25 -4.82 9.38 7.00
N PRO A 26 -4.27 8.26 7.52
CA PRO A 26 -4.76 7.64 8.75
C PRO A 26 -4.68 8.57 9.97
N PRO A 27 -5.46 8.29 11.03
CA PRO A 27 -5.29 8.95 12.32
C PRO A 27 -3.86 8.76 12.85
N VAL A 28 -3.24 9.83 13.34
CA VAL A 28 -1.89 9.79 13.92
C VAL A 28 -1.88 9.15 15.31
N GLY A 29 -0.80 8.45 15.66
CA GLY A 29 -0.66 7.76 16.96
C GLY A 29 -1.72 6.68 17.18
N ALA A 30 -2.25 6.11 16.10
CA ALA A 30 -3.28 5.08 16.15
C ALA A 30 -2.64 3.71 16.38
N ARG A 31 -3.22 2.94 17.31
CA ARG A 31 -2.97 1.49 17.33
C ARG A 31 -3.47 0.91 16.01
N PHE A 32 -2.63 0.16 15.32
CA PHE A 32 -2.96 -0.43 14.03
C PHE A 32 -2.65 -1.92 14.00
N ASP A 33 -3.33 -2.66 13.13
CA ASP A 33 -3.15 -4.09 13.00
C ASP A 33 -2.86 -4.47 11.54
N TYR A 34 -1.82 -5.29 11.33
CA TYR A 34 -1.33 -5.70 10.01
C TYR A 34 -1.78 -7.14 9.75
N GLN A 35 -2.85 -7.29 8.96
CA GLN A 35 -3.63 -8.52 8.79
C GLN A 35 -3.57 -9.06 7.35
N LEU A 36 -2.38 -9.47 6.90
CA LEU A 36 -2.20 -10.01 5.54
C LEU A 36 -2.35 -11.54 5.46
N GLY A 37 -1.96 -12.28 6.51
CA GLY A 37 -2.15 -13.75 6.59
C GLY A 37 -3.61 -14.17 6.77
N GLY A 38 -4.53 -13.21 6.89
CA GLY A 38 -5.96 -13.41 6.92
C GLY A 38 -6.67 -12.35 7.77
N ALA A 39 -7.86 -11.94 7.35
CA ALA A 39 -8.65 -10.95 8.06
C ALA A 39 -9.31 -11.54 9.32
N TYR A 40 -9.24 -10.81 10.43
CA TYR A 40 -9.94 -11.13 11.68
C TYR A 40 -10.46 -9.86 12.36
N ASP A 41 -11.45 -10.00 13.24
CA ASP A 41 -12.00 -8.85 13.96
C ASP A 41 -10.89 -8.14 14.77
N PRO A 42 -10.57 -6.87 14.47
CA PRO A 42 -9.44 -6.23 15.11
C PRO A 42 -9.79 -5.90 16.56
N GLY A 43 -8.79 -6.07 17.44
CA GLY A 43 -8.95 -5.91 18.89
C GLY A 43 -9.47 -4.54 19.31
N GLU A 44 -9.85 -4.44 20.60
CA GLU A 44 -10.25 -3.18 21.21
C GLU A 44 -9.14 -2.13 21.08
N GLY A 45 -9.52 -0.88 20.75
CA GLY A 45 -8.59 0.24 20.64
C GLY A 45 -7.80 0.30 19.33
N VAL A 46 -7.80 -0.73 18.49
CA VAL A 46 -7.23 -0.66 17.13
C VAL A 46 -8.05 0.32 16.30
N ALA A 47 -7.44 1.34 15.69
CA ALA A 47 -8.14 2.34 14.88
C ALA A 47 -7.85 2.22 13.39
N VAL A 48 -6.69 1.64 13.03
CA VAL A 48 -6.24 1.43 11.65
C VAL A 48 -6.02 -0.07 11.41
N VAL A 49 -6.36 -0.58 10.24
CA VAL A 49 -6.13 -1.98 9.87
C VAL A 49 -5.63 -2.06 8.43
N VAL A 50 -4.54 -2.78 8.19
CA VAL A 50 -4.09 -3.11 6.84
C VAL A 50 -4.50 -4.54 6.53
N ARG A 51 -5.09 -4.76 5.35
CA ARG A 51 -5.56 -6.07 4.89
C ARG A 51 -5.23 -6.28 3.43
N ASP A 52 -4.98 -7.52 3.06
CA ASP A 52 -4.84 -7.91 1.66
C ASP A 52 -6.06 -7.50 0.82
N SER A 53 -5.82 -7.14 -0.44
CA SER A 53 -6.85 -6.70 -1.38
C SER A 53 -8.00 -7.70 -1.59
N THR A 54 -7.78 -8.99 -1.34
CA THR A 54 -8.83 -10.02 -1.41
C THR A 54 -9.80 -9.97 -0.23
N ALA A 55 -9.44 -9.31 0.88
CA ALA A 55 -10.26 -9.20 2.07
C ALA A 55 -11.26 -8.03 2.02
N GLN A 56 -12.14 -7.98 3.02
CA GLN A 56 -13.04 -6.85 3.26
C GLN A 56 -12.36 -5.83 4.20
N PRO A 57 -12.62 -4.52 4.05
CA PRO A 57 -12.15 -3.52 5.00
C PRO A 57 -12.73 -3.78 6.40
N ALA A 58 -12.03 -3.33 7.44
CA ALA A 58 -12.48 -3.46 8.81
C ALA A 58 -13.57 -2.43 9.11
N ARG A 59 -14.77 -2.91 9.47
CA ARG A 59 -15.92 -2.03 9.72
C ARG A 59 -15.65 -1.02 10.83
N GLY A 60 -15.89 0.26 10.54
CA GLY A 60 -15.76 1.34 11.52
C GLY A 60 -14.32 1.68 11.91
N ARG A 61 -13.35 1.23 11.13
CA ARG A 61 -11.91 1.49 11.28
C ARG A 61 -11.37 2.09 9.98
N TYR A 62 -10.28 2.83 10.08
CA TYR A 62 -9.54 3.25 8.89
C TYR A 62 -8.88 2.01 8.28
N SER A 63 -9.17 1.68 7.03
CA SER A 63 -8.73 0.44 6.38
C SER A 63 -7.80 0.72 5.20
N VAL A 64 -6.62 0.13 5.22
CA VAL A 64 -5.63 0.18 4.14
C VAL A 64 -5.68 -1.12 3.35
N CYS A 65 -5.80 -1.02 2.03
CA CYS A 65 -5.78 -2.14 1.10
C CYS A 65 -4.34 -2.44 0.69
N TYR A 66 -3.83 -3.61 1.02
CA TYR A 66 -2.52 -4.06 0.56
C TYR A 66 -2.63 -4.58 -0.87
N VAL A 67 -1.75 -4.08 -1.74
CA VAL A 67 -1.60 -4.50 -3.14
C VAL A 67 -0.12 -4.67 -3.41
N ASN A 68 0.30 -5.85 -3.90
CA ASN A 68 1.67 -5.99 -4.39
C ASN A 68 1.78 -5.26 -5.75
N GLY A 69 2.39 -4.08 -5.74
CA GLY A 69 2.39 -3.16 -6.89
C GLY A 69 3.60 -3.30 -7.81
N PHE A 70 4.64 -4.01 -7.35
CA PHE A 70 5.93 -4.11 -8.02
C PHE A 70 6.41 -5.56 -8.19
N GLN A 71 5.71 -6.51 -7.58
CA GLN A 71 5.81 -7.94 -7.84
C GLN A 71 4.40 -8.53 -7.99
N THR A 72 4.31 -9.74 -8.54
CA THR A 72 3.03 -10.46 -8.58
C THR A 72 2.72 -11.11 -7.24
N GLN A 73 1.45 -11.17 -6.84
CA GLN A 73 1.06 -12.04 -5.74
C GLN A 73 1.07 -13.54 -6.15
N PRO A 74 1.32 -14.47 -5.22
CA PRO A 74 1.35 -15.92 -5.50
C PRO A 74 0.10 -16.44 -6.22
N GLN A 75 -1.08 -15.97 -5.80
CA GLN A 75 -2.37 -16.39 -6.33
C GLN A 75 -2.63 -15.85 -7.74
N GLU A 76 -1.92 -14.79 -8.15
CA GLU A 76 -2.06 -14.15 -9.46
C GLU A 76 -1.00 -14.61 -10.47
N ARG A 77 0.01 -15.36 -10.03
CA ARG A 77 1.15 -15.81 -10.86
C ARG A 77 0.73 -16.34 -12.22
N ASP A 78 -0.21 -17.26 -12.23
CA ASP A 78 -0.73 -17.92 -13.44
C ASP A 78 -1.43 -16.96 -14.40
N ARG A 79 -2.12 -15.95 -13.86
CA ARG A 79 -2.77 -14.90 -14.65
C ARG A 79 -1.73 -14.01 -15.31
N TRP A 80 -0.73 -13.55 -14.57
CA TRP A 80 0.35 -12.72 -15.11
C TRP A 80 1.14 -13.42 -16.21
N LEU A 81 1.45 -14.71 -16.04
CA LEU A 81 2.15 -15.50 -17.07
C LEU A 81 1.33 -15.67 -18.36
N ARG A 82 0.00 -15.64 -18.30
CA ARG A 82 -0.87 -15.77 -19.48
C ARG A 82 -1.18 -14.42 -20.12
N ASP A 83 -1.58 -13.44 -19.32
CA ASP A 83 -2.22 -12.22 -19.79
C ASP A 83 -1.22 -11.06 -19.92
N HIS A 84 -0.13 -11.10 -19.16
CA HIS A 84 0.90 -10.05 -19.09
C HIS A 84 2.35 -10.58 -19.11
N PRO A 85 2.70 -11.60 -19.91
CA PRO A 85 4.03 -12.24 -19.85
C PRO A 85 5.19 -11.33 -20.23
N ASP A 86 4.91 -10.21 -20.90
CA ASP A 86 5.86 -9.20 -21.34
C ASP A 86 6.02 -8.03 -20.36
N LEU A 87 5.21 -8.00 -19.29
CA LEU A 87 5.36 -7.12 -18.13
C LEU A 87 6.09 -7.78 -16.96
N LEU A 88 6.55 -9.03 -17.13
CA LEU A 88 7.39 -9.73 -16.16
C LEU A 88 8.86 -9.46 -16.47
N LEU A 89 9.60 -9.01 -15.45
CA LEU A 89 11.01 -8.70 -15.58
C LEU A 89 11.80 -9.98 -15.84
N ARG A 90 12.73 -9.91 -16.79
CA ARG A 90 13.57 -11.05 -17.17
C ARG A 90 15.04 -10.73 -17.03
N ASP A 91 15.82 -11.74 -16.71
CA ASP A 91 17.27 -11.64 -16.66
C ASP A 91 17.91 -11.70 -18.07
N GLY A 92 19.23 -11.64 -18.13
CA GLY A 92 19.98 -11.73 -19.40
C GLY A 92 19.85 -13.07 -20.13
N SER A 93 19.35 -14.12 -19.48
CA SER A 93 19.05 -15.43 -20.09
C SER A 93 17.62 -15.53 -20.63
N GLY A 94 16.75 -14.59 -20.25
CA GLY A 94 15.33 -14.56 -20.61
C GLY A 94 14.42 -15.24 -19.58
N GLU A 95 14.95 -15.69 -18.46
CA GLU A 95 14.16 -16.25 -17.35
C GLU A 95 13.49 -15.14 -16.55
N VAL A 96 12.26 -15.40 -16.07
CA VAL A 96 11.54 -14.44 -15.23
C VAL A 96 12.25 -14.32 -13.89
N LEU A 97 12.56 -13.09 -13.48
CA LEU A 97 13.11 -12.82 -12.17
C LEU A 97 12.04 -13.00 -11.09
N VAL A 98 12.36 -13.84 -10.12
CA VAL A 98 11.54 -14.09 -8.92
C VAL A 98 12.25 -13.54 -7.70
N ASP A 99 11.48 -13.21 -6.67
CA ASP A 99 12.06 -12.83 -5.39
C ASP A 99 12.75 -14.04 -4.73
N PRO A 100 14.03 -13.94 -4.31
CA PRO A 100 14.70 -15.04 -3.62
C PRO A 100 14.06 -15.40 -2.27
N ALA A 101 13.44 -14.44 -1.59
CA ALA A 101 12.72 -14.66 -0.34
C ALA A 101 11.29 -15.18 -0.58
N TRP A 102 10.69 -14.81 -1.71
CA TRP A 102 9.33 -15.16 -2.11
C TRP A 102 9.30 -15.76 -3.54
N PRO A 103 9.67 -17.04 -3.72
CA PRO A 103 9.94 -17.62 -5.05
C PRO A 103 8.70 -17.74 -5.95
N ASP A 104 7.52 -17.59 -5.38
CA ASP A 104 6.24 -17.52 -6.06
C ASP A 104 5.91 -16.13 -6.60
N GLU A 105 6.61 -15.08 -6.15
CA GLU A 105 6.46 -13.70 -6.62
C GLU A 105 7.45 -13.36 -7.74
N MET A 106 6.93 -12.86 -8.86
CA MET A 106 7.71 -12.45 -10.03
C MET A 106 7.83 -10.92 -10.05
N LEU A 107 9.01 -10.39 -10.37
CA LEU A 107 9.22 -8.95 -10.47
C LEU A 107 8.48 -8.39 -11.70
N LEU A 108 7.82 -7.25 -11.51
CA LEU A 108 7.18 -6.50 -12.59
C LEU A 108 8.21 -5.62 -13.31
N ASP A 109 8.12 -5.58 -14.63
CA ASP A 109 9.06 -4.83 -15.47
C ASP A 109 8.65 -3.36 -15.56
N THR A 110 9.27 -2.52 -14.73
CA THR A 110 9.06 -1.06 -14.72
C THR A 110 10.10 -0.30 -15.56
N SER A 111 10.95 -0.97 -16.35
CA SER A 111 12.15 -0.40 -17.00
C SER A 111 11.91 0.64 -18.10
N THR A 112 10.68 0.79 -18.59
CA THR A 112 10.34 1.75 -19.65
C THR A 112 9.03 2.46 -19.35
N PRO A 113 8.83 3.71 -19.78
CA PRO A 113 7.57 4.43 -19.56
C PRO A 113 6.32 3.68 -20.05
N GLN A 114 6.44 2.96 -21.16
CA GLN A 114 5.36 2.16 -21.73
C GLN A 114 5.02 0.97 -20.83
N ARG A 115 6.04 0.28 -20.29
CA ARG A 115 5.82 -0.82 -19.36
C ARG A 115 5.27 -0.34 -18.02
N ARG A 116 5.78 0.77 -17.46
CA ARG A 116 5.23 1.41 -16.26
C ARG A 116 3.75 1.70 -16.39
N THR A 117 3.34 2.27 -17.52
CA THR A 117 1.91 2.56 -17.80
C THR A 117 1.09 1.27 -17.79
N ARG A 118 1.55 0.22 -18.48
CA ARG A 118 0.82 -1.05 -18.59
C ARG A 118 0.81 -1.87 -17.29
N VAL A 119 1.87 -1.79 -16.48
CA VAL A 119 1.92 -2.38 -15.14
C VAL A 119 0.85 -1.75 -14.26
N VAL A 120 0.78 -0.41 -14.24
CA VAL A 120 -0.24 0.31 -13.47
C VAL A 120 -1.65 -0.02 -13.97
N GLU A 121 -1.87 -0.09 -15.29
CA GLU A 121 -3.16 -0.51 -15.87
C GLU A 121 -3.56 -1.94 -15.48
N ALA A 122 -2.61 -2.87 -15.41
CA ALA A 122 -2.88 -4.25 -15.00
C ALA A 122 -3.27 -4.36 -13.52
N VAL A 123 -2.65 -3.55 -12.65
CA VAL A 123 -2.93 -3.49 -11.21
C VAL A 123 -4.16 -2.63 -10.89
N ALA A 124 -4.55 -1.71 -11.78
CA ALA A 124 -5.62 -0.74 -11.53
C ALA A 124 -6.95 -1.39 -11.13
N GLY A 125 -7.31 -2.52 -11.73
CA GLY A 125 -8.55 -3.24 -11.38
C GLY A 125 -8.61 -3.65 -9.91
N THR A 126 -7.48 -4.02 -9.31
CA THR A 126 -7.39 -4.36 -7.88
C THR A 126 -7.58 -3.11 -7.01
N VAL A 127 -6.99 -1.98 -7.39
CA VAL A 127 -7.13 -0.71 -6.66
C VAL A 127 -8.56 -0.16 -6.76
N GLU A 128 -9.17 -0.27 -7.93
CA GLU A 128 -10.59 0.06 -8.14
C GLU A 128 -11.50 -0.82 -7.26
N GLU A 129 -11.18 -2.11 -7.13
CA GLU A 129 -11.91 -3.00 -6.22
C GLU A 129 -11.72 -2.62 -4.75
N CYS A 130 -10.52 -2.20 -4.33
CA CYS A 130 -10.29 -1.66 -2.98
C CYS A 130 -11.19 -0.43 -2.74
N ALA A 131 -11.23 0.52 -3.67
CA ALA A 131 -12.10 1.70 -3.56
C ALA A 131 -13.59 1.31 -3.50
N ALA A 132 -14.02 0.38 -4.35
CA ALA A 132 -15.41 -0.09 -4.39
C ALA A 132 -15.82 -0.83 -3.11
N LYS A 133 -14.90 -1.56 -2.47
CA LYS A 133 -15.10 -2.20 -1.16
C LYS A 133 -15.19 -1.19 -0.01
N GLY A 134 -14.70 0.03 -0.21
CA GLY A 134 -14.69 1.10 0.78
C GLY A 134 -13.47 1.07 1.70
N PHE A 135 -12.30 0.65 1.17
CA PHE A 135 -11.04 0.98 1.82
C PHE A 135 -10.79 2.50 1.80
N ASP A 136 -10.03 3.00 2.76
CA ASP A 136 -9.68 4.43 2.86
C ASP A 136 -8.33 4.75 2.19
N ALA A 137 -7.47 3.74 2.06
CA ALA A 137 -6.14 3.86 1.49
C ALA A 137 -5.67 2.59 0.80
N VAL A 138 -4.55 2.70 0.09
CA VAL A 138 -3.82 1.59 -0.52
C VAL A 138 -2.34 1.66 -0.14
N GLU A 139 -1.76 0.50 0.12
CA GLU A 139 -0.32 0.27 0.21
C GLU A 139 0.14 -0.45 -1.06
N PHE A 140 1.20 0.05 -1.70
CA PHE A 140 1.82 -0.61 -2.85
C PHE A 140 3.12 -1.27 -2.41
N ASP A 141 3.10 -2.58 -2.21
CA ASP A 141 4.24 -3.32 -1.71
C ASP A 141 5.33 -3.54 -2.75
N ASN A 142 6.54 -3.81 -2.28
CA ASN A 142 7.75 -4.06 -3.07
C ASN A 142 8.27 -2.86 -3.87
N LEU A 143 8.05 -1.64 -3.37
CA LEU A 143 8.62 -0.40 -3.94
C LEU A 143 10.14 -0.50 -4.19
N ASP A 144 10.84 -1.27 -3.37
CA ASP A 144 12.28 -1.53 -3.42
C ASP A 144 12.69 -2.68 -4.39
N SER A 145 11.77 -3.20 -5.22
CA SER A 145 12.03 -4.36 -6.09
C SER A 145 13.23 -4.18 -7.04
N TYR A 146 13.63 -2.94 -7.32
CA TYR A 146 14.84 -2.64 -8.08
C TYR A 146 16.12 -3.22 -7.45
N THR A 147 16.17 -3.35 -6.13
CA THR A 147 17.30 -3.95 -5.40
C THR A 147 17.50 -5.43 -5.74
N ARG A 148 16.42 -6.11 -6.17
CA ARG A 148 16.37 -7.53 -6.52
C ARG A 148 16.38 -7.78 -8.03
N SER A 149 16.50 -6.72 -8.84
CA SER A 149 16.40 -6.78 -10.31
C SER A 149 17.70 -7.20 -11.03
N GLY A 150 18.79 -7.44 -10.31
CA GLY A 150 20.11 -7.65 -10.92
C GLY A 150 20.64 -6.44 -11.71
N GLY A 151 20.14 -5.24 -11.39
CA GLY A 151 20.48 -3.98 -12.07
C GLY A 151 19.65 -3.68 -13.32
N ALA A 152 18.60 -4.46 -13.59
CA ALA A 152 17.69 -4.22 -14.71
C ALA A 152 16.67 -3.09 -14.45
N LEU A 153 16.40 -2.79 -13.17
CA LEU A 153 15.56 -1.68 -12.73
C LEU A 153 16.37 -0.72 -11.85
N THR A 154 15.99 0.55 -11.88
CA THR A 154 16.53 1.60 -11.02
C THR A 154 15.50 2.06 -9.98
N ALA A 155 15.96 2.75 -8.94
CA ALA A 155 15.07 3.41 -7.99
C ALA A 155 14.14 4.44 -8.70
N GLU A 156 14.63 5.12 -9.75
CA GLU A 156 13.84 6.07 -10.53
C GLU A 156 12.70 5.38 -11.31
N ASP A 157 12.94 4.19 -11.87
CA ASP A 157 11.90 3.42 -12.56
C ASP A 157 10.74 3.10 -11.61
N ASN A 158 11.06 2.70 -10.38
CA ASN A 158 10.04 2.42 -9.38
C ASN A 158 9.41 3.69 -8.82
N ALA A 159 10.14 4.78 -8.65
CA ALA A 159 9.59 6.09 -8.24
C ALA A 159 8.59 6.65 -9.26
N GLU A 160 8.90 6.57 -10.56
CA GLU A 160 7.98 6.98 -11.62
C GLU A 160 6.72 6.09 -11.67
N THR A 161 6.86 4.80 -11.38
CA THR A 161 5.73 3.87 -11.31
C THR A 161 4.87 4.18 -10.07
N ALA A 162 5.49 4.41 -8.92
CA ALA A 162 4.83 4.81 -7.68
C ALA A 162 4.02 6.09 -7.85
N ARG A 163 4.54 7.10 -8.56
CA ARG A 163 3.81 8.35 -8.83
C ARG A 163 2.50 8.09 -9.57
N ARG A 164 2.51 7.18 -10.54
CA ARG A 164 1.30 6.78 -11.29
C ARG A 164 0.30 6.02 -10.40
N TYR A 165 0.81 5.20 -9.48
CA TYR A 165 -0.03 4.53 -8.49
C TYR A 165 -0.68 5.50 -7.51
N VAL A 166 0.07 6.51 -7.04
CA VAL A 166 -0.47 7.59 -6.20
C VAL A 166 -1.54 8.37 -6.94
N ASP A 167 -1.27 8.78 -8.19
CA ASP A 167 -2.26 9.49 -9.03
C ASP A 167 -3.55 8.68 -9.21
N LEU A 168 -3.43 7.36 -9.44
CA LEU A 168 -4.56 6.44 -9.52
C LEU A 168 -5.33 6.36 -8.20
N ALA A 169 -4.63 6.16 -7.08
CA ALA A 169 -5.23 6.06 -5.75
C ALA A 169 -6.01 7.34 -5.39
N HIS A 170 -5.38 8.51 -5.56
CA HIS A 170 -5.99 9.81 -5.31
C HIS A 170 -7.20 10.05 -6.23
N GLY A 171 -7.13 9.65 -7.49
CA GLY A 171 -8.25 9.71 -8.44
C GLY A 171 -9.46 8.87 -8.01
N LEU A 172 -9.23 7.81 -7.22
CA LEU A 172 -10.25 6.94 -6.63
C LEU A 172 -10.66 7.36 -5.21
N GLY A 173 -10.09 8.43 -4.67
CA GLY A 173 -10.36 8.91 -3.31
C GLY A 173 -9.65 8.11 -2.21
N LEU A 174 -8.64 7.31 -2.56
CA LEU A 174 -7.82 6.53 -1.63
C LEU A 174 -6.53 7.28 -1.30
N ALA A 175 -6.10 7.26 -0.04
CA ALA A 175 -4.74 7.71 0.30
C ALA A 175 -3.72 6.64 -0.10
N ALA A 176 -2.47 7.03 -0.35
CA ALA A 176 -1.42 6.12 -0.77
C ALA A 176 -0.28 6.06 0.26
N ALA A 177 0.08 4.83 0.67
CA ALA A 177 1.20 4.59 1.57
C ALA A 177 2.50 4.33 0.80
N GLN A 178 3.59 4.96 1.24
CA GLN A 178 4.93 4.48 0.90
C GLN A 178 5.18 3.18 1.66
N LYS A 179 5.61 2.13 0.97
CA LYS A 179 6.06 0.88 1.61
C LYS A 179 7.59 0.82 1.67
N ASN A 180 8.14 0.73 2.87
CA ASN A 180 9.59 0.63 3.12
C ASN A 180 10.37 1.70 2.32
N THR A 181 11.59 1.36 1.86
CA THR A 181 12.40 2.18 0.95
C THR A 181 12.77 3.55 1.55
N ALA A 182 13.41 3.54 2.72
CA ALA A 182 13.76 4.73 3.50
C ALA A 182 14.54 5.77 2.69
N GLU A 183 15.40 5.32 1.78
CA GLU A 183 16.19 6.18 0.90
C GLU A 183 15.34 7.05 -0.03
N LEU A 184 14.09 6.63 -0.29
CA LEU A 184 13.13 7.40 -1.08
C LEU A 184 12.19 8.25 -0.21
N ALA A 185 12.26 8.25 1.12
CA ALA A 185 11.26 8.92 1.97
C ALA A 185 10.99 10.39 1.58
N GLU A 186 12.04 11.20 1.38
CA GLU A 186 11.91 12.63 1.01
C GLU A 186 11.21 12.80 -0.34
N VAL A 187 11.69 12.09 -1.38
CA VAL A 187 11.12 12.11 -2.74
C VAL A 187 9.72 11.51 -2.75
N GLY A 188 9.50 10.48 -1.93
CA GLY A 188 8.23 9.81 -1.67
C GLY A 188 7.14 10.80 -1.27
N ARG A 189 7.45 11.66 -0.30
CA ARG A 189 6.50 12.67 0.17
C ARG A 189 6.36 13.87 -0.77
N THR A 190 7.46 14.33 -1.37
CA THR A 190 7.51 15.63 -2.06
C THR A 190 7.26 15.55 -3.56
N GLU A 191 7.62 14.44 -4.20
CA GLU A 191 7.58 14.28 -5.66
C GLU A 191 6.73 13.10 -6.14
N ILE A 192 6.68 11.99 -5.39
CA ILE A 192 5.83 10.83 -5.69
C ILE A 192 4.40 11.11 -5.19
N GLY A 193 4.27 11.72 -4.00
CA GLY A 193 3.00 12.17 -3.45
C GLY A 193 2.36 11.22 -2.44
N PHE A 194 3.13 10.31 -1.82
CA PHE A 194 2.62 9.47 -0.75
C PHE A 194 2.10 10.30 0.44
N ASP A 195 1.04 9.82 1.07
CA ASP A 195 0.34 10.53 2.15
C ASP A 195 0.86 10.15 3.55
N PHE A 196 1.38 8.93 3.67
CA PHE A 196 1.92 8.33 4.89
C PHE A 196 2.88 7.18 4.52
N ALA A 197 3.54 6.58 5.51
CA ALA A 197 4.40 5.41 5.30
C ALA A 197 3.91 4.21 6.11
N ILE A 198 4.03 3.01 5.51
CA ILE A 198 3.96 1.73 6.20
C ILE A 198 5.34 1.10 6.05
N VAL A 199 5.96 0.75 7.18
CA VAL A 199 7.35 0.31 7.22
C VAL A 199 7.47 -0.95 8.04
N GLU A 200 8.46 -1.77 7.71
CA GLU A 200 8.75 -3.01 8.41
C GLU A 200 10.15 -2.94 9.01
N GLU A 201 10.24 -3.27 10.29
CA GLU A 201 11.49 -3.38 11.04
C GLU A 201 12.31 -2.07 11.06
N CYS A 202 11.66 -0.90 11.12
CA CYS A 202 12.40 0.37 11.07
C CYS A 202 13.34 0.54 12.26
N ALA A 203 13.00 0.00 13.43
CA ALA A 203 13.86 0.10 14.61
C ALA A 203 15.07 -0.81 14.46
N ARG A 204 14.87 -2.02 13.96
CA ARG A 204 15.95 -2.97 13.65
C ARG A 204 16.97 -2.40 12.68
N TYR A 205 16.51 -1.73 11.63
CA TYR A 205 17.38 -1.17 10.59
C TYR A 205 17.87 0.25 10.92
N ALA A 206 17.46 0.83 12.06
CA ALA A 206 17.75 2.21 12.45
C ALA A 206 17.28 3.24 11.40
N GLU A 207 16.09 3.01 10.85
CA GLU A 207 15.49 3.78 9.76
C GLU A 207 14.27 4.61 10.19
N CYS A 208 13.72 4.43 11.39
CA CYS A 208 12.51 5.12 11.83
C CYS A 208 12.59 6.65 11.66
N ALA A 209 13.72 7.25 12.08
CA ALA A 209 13.95 8.69 11.97
C ALA A 209 14.02 9.21 10.51
N GLN A 210 14.26 8.35 9.53
CA GLN A 210 14.23 8.74 8.11
C GLN A 210 12.79 8.95 7.64
N TYR A 211 11.87 8.07 8.07
CA TYR A 211 10.45 8.20 7.77
C TYR A 211 9.79 9.31 8.57
N THR A 212 9.97 9.35 9.90
CA THR A 212 9.29 10.32 10.77
C THR A 212 9.72 11.76 10.51
N ARG A 213 10.93 12.01 10.03
CA ARG A 213 11.38 13.35 9.60
C ARG A 213 10.51 13.93 8.49
N VAL A 214 10.00 13.07 7.60
CA VAL A 214 9.28 13.48 6.39
C VAL A 214 7.76 13.33 6.57
N TYR A 215 7.32 12.24 7.18
CA TYR A 215 5.92 11.91 7.36
C TYR A 215 5.36 12.31 8.74
N GLY A 216 6.22 12.73 9.69
CA GLY A 216 5.81 13.02 11.07
C GLY A 216 5.22 11.79 11.74
N ASP A 217 4.10 11.96 12.44
CA ASP A 217 3.38 10.88 13.13
C ASP A 217 2.54 9.99 12.18
N ARG A 218 2.75 10.10 10.86
CA ARG A 218 2.06 9.31 9.82
C ARG A 218 2.93 8.17 9.33
N VAL A 219 3.49 7.40 10.27
CA VAL A 219 4.28 6.21 10.00
C VAL A 219 3.65 5.06 10.77
N LEU A 220 3.24 4.01 10.07
CA LEU A 220 2.80 2.75 10.67
C LEU A 220 3.95 1.77 10.57
N ASP A 221 4.49 1.32 11.70
CA ASP A 221 5.67 0.48 11.74
C ASP A 221 5.33 -0.94 12.24
N VAL A 222 5.80 -1.94 11.51
CA VAL A 222 5.59 -3.36 11.78
C VAL A 222 6.93 -3.97 12.20
N GLU A 223 7.04 -4.35 13.46
CA GLU A 223 8.18 -5.11 13.97
C GLU A 223 7.83 -6.59 14.04
N TYR A 224 8.82 -7.46 13.83
CA TYR A 224 8.59 -8.90 13.79
C TYR A 224 9.20 -9.64 14.99
N ALA A 225 8.41 -10.50 15.62
CA ALA A 225 8.76 -11.22 16.84
C ALA A 225 9.89 -12.25 16.68
N ASP A 226 10.24 -12.59 15.44
CA ASP A 226 11.36 -13.49 15.10
C ASP A 226 12.69 -12.75 14.89
N GLY A 227 12.71 -11.42 15.03
CA GLY A 227 13.90 -10.60 14.91
C GLY A 227 14.88 -10.77 16.10
N PRO A 228 16.20 -10.77 15.87
CA PRO A 228 17.20 -10.98 16.93
C PRO A 228 17.46 -9.76 17.83
N ALA A 229 17.25 -8.54 17.35
CA ALA A 229 17.38 -7.28 18.10
C ALA A 229 16.85 -6.09 17.26
N PRO A 230 16.46 -4.97 17.89
CA PRO A 230 16.19 -4.82 19.33
C PRO A 230 14.99 -5.66 19.78
N SER A 231 14.86 -5.92 21.08
CA SER A 231 13.63 -6.52 21.63
C SER A 231 12.46 -5.54 21.51
N PHE A 232 11.22 -6.03 21.50
CA PHE A 232 10.06 -5.14 21.39
C PHE A 232 9.95 -4.16 22.57
N GLU A 233 10.39 -4.55 23.77
CA GLU A 233 10.46 -3.61 24.91
C GLU A 233 11.44 -2.46 24.66
N GLU A 234 12.58 -2.73 24.02
CA GLU A 234 13.56 -1.70 23.63
C GLU A 234 13.00 -0.83 22.50
N VAL A 235 12.31 -1.41 21.51
CA VAL A 235 11.59 -0.65 20.47
C VAL A 235 10.62 0.34 21.11
N CYS A 236 9.78 -0.13 22.04
CA CYS A 236 8.78 0.72 22.69
C CYS A 236 9.37 1.77 23.65
N ALA A 237 10.60 1.57 24.12
CA ALA A 237 11.30 2.52 24.97
C ALA A 237 12.06 3.60 24.19
N ASP A 238 12.30 3.37 22.89
CA ASP A 238 12.99 4.33 22.03
C ASP A 238 12.06 5.49 21.66
N ALA A 239 12.57 6.72 21.81
CA ALA A 239 11.83 7.94 21.50
C ALA A 239 11.71 8.21 20.00
N ASP A 240 12.53 7.56 19.17
CA ASP A 240 12.48 7.66 17.72
C ASP A 240 11.50 6.66 17.07
N THR A 241 10.97 5.70 17.86
CA THR A 241 9.94 4.75 17.42
C THR A 241 8.63 5.46 17.11
N PRO A 242 7.99 5.20 15.96
CA PRO A 242 6.68 5.74 15.65
C PRO A 242 5.65 5.36 16.72
N ALA A 243 4.76 6.27 17.09
CA ALA A 243 3.67 5.98 18.05
C ALA A 243 2.58 5.04 17.50
N SER A 244 2.80 4.47 16.33
CA SER A 244 1.93 3.50 15.67
C SER A 244 2.82 2.36 15.24
N THR A 245 3.29 1.58 16.22
CA THR A 245 4.16 0.42 16.04
C THR A 245 3.45 -0.84 16.52
N VAL A 246 3.44 -1.88 15.69
CA VAL A 246 2.84 -3.17 16.01
C VAL A 246 3.89 -4.27 15.94
N LEU A 247 3.95 -5.12 16.97
CA LEU A 247 4.69 -6.38 16.90
C LEU A 247 3.81 -7.42 16.24
N ARG A 248 4.32 -8.14 15.23
CA ARG A 248 3.62 -9.25 14.58
C ARG A 248 4.50 -10.49 14.45
N ASP A 249 3.85 -11.63 14.24
CA ASP A 249 4.50 -12.81 13.68
C ASP A 249 4.75 -12.61 12.18
N ARG A 250 5.82 -13.22 11.63
CA ARG A 250 6.26 -13.02 10.24
C ARG A 250 5.20 -13.39 9.20
N GLU A 251 4.39 -14.42 9.51
CA GLU A 251 3.33 -14.93 8.63
C GLU A 251 2.03 -14.13 8.74
N LEU A 252 1.99 -13.10 9.60
CA LEU A 252 0.87 -12.18 9.79
C LEU A 252 -0.46 -12.91 10.06
N LEU A 253 -0.38 -13.95 10.89
CA LEU A 253 -1.44 -14.94 11.11
C LEU A 253 -2.71 -14.33 11.73
N PRO A 254 -3.89 -14.90 11.44
CA PRO A 254 -5.13 -14.58 12.14
C PRO A 254 -5.07 -14.84 13.65
N ALA A 255 -5.89 -14.13 14.43
CA ALA A 255 -5.86 -14.18 15.90
C ALA A 255 -6.11 -15.57 16.53
N ASP A 256 -6.78 -16.48 15.82
CA ASP A 256 -7.07 -17.84 16.28
C ASP A 256 -6.04 -18.88 15.82
N ALA A 257 -5.09 -18.49 14.97
CA ALA A 257 -4.05 -19.38 14.47
C ALA A 257 -2.92 -19.57 15.51
N ALA A 258 -2.41 -20.80 15.58
CA ALA A 258 -1.27 -21.11 16.44
C ALA A 258 -0.02 -20.36 15.94
N GLY A 259 0.65 -19.65 16.85
CA GLY A 259 1.82 -18.84 16.52
C GLY A 259 1.51 -17.36 16.26
N HIS A 260 0.24 -16.95 16.30
CA HIS A 260 -0.15 -15.54 16.24
C HIS A 260 0.55 -14.73 17.34
N VAL A 261 1.23 -13.65 16.94
CA VAL A 261 1.82 -12.67 17.86
C VAL A 261 1.26 -11.29 17.54
N ARG A 262 0.75 -10.59 18.55
CA ARG A 262 0.38 -9.18 18.40
C ARG A 262 0.63 -8.42 19.69
N ASP A 263 1.40 -7.34 19.60
CA ASP A 263 1.57 -6.36 20.66
C ASP A 263 1.74 -4.95 20.07
N HIS A 264 1.65 -3.90 20.89
CA HIS A 264 1.66 -2.50 20.41
C HIS A 264 2.47 -1.59 21.33
N CYS A 265 3.09 -0.60 20.71
CA CYS A 265 3.42 0.69 21.31
C CYS A 265 3.22 1.79 20.25
#